data_AF-A0A7W4CJA7-F1
#
_entry.id   AF-A0A7W4CJA7-F1
#
_cell.length_a   1.000
_cell.length_b   1.000
_cell.length_c   1.000
_cell.angle_alpha   90.00
_cell.angle_beta   90.00
_cell.angle_gamma   90.00
#
_symmetry.space_group_name_H-M   'P 1'
#
loop_
_entity.id
_entity.type
_entity.pdbx_description
1 polymer ?
#
loop_
_entity_poly.entity_id
_entity_poly.type
_entity_poly.pdbx_seq_one_letter_code
_entity_poly.pdbx_strand_id
1 'polypeptide(L)'
;MTHWFERIALRRIDEAAARGQLSGLRGEGKPIDRDRLRETSEDVMYRMMSDAGFLPPELQMAKDIEAKRAVLDQIEDEAERTRLQKQIALLELKRGMAADQRRRFASG
;
A
#
# COMPACT_ATOMS: atom_id res chain seq x y z
N MET A 1 6.41 19.67 29.89
CA MET A 1 7.45 20.36 29.11
C MET A 1 7.18 19.95 27.66
N THR A 2 6.63 20.83 26.83
CA THR A 2 6.27 20.51 25.44
C THR A 2 7.53 20.11 24.68
N HIS A 3 7.55 18.90 24.11
CA HIS A 3 8.73 18.37 23.43
C HIS A 3 9.07 19.20 22.19
N TRP A 4 10.35 19.21 21.78
CA TRP A 4 10.83 20.03 20.67
C TRP A 4 10.09 19.75 19.35
N PHE A 5 9.69 18.50 19.10
CA PHE A 5 8.97 18.09 17.91
C PHE A 5 7.52 18.61 17.91
N GLU A 6 6.87 18.66 19.07
CA GLU A 6 5.51 19.23 19.21
C GLU A 6 5.51 20.72 18.86
N ARG A 7 6.55 21.46 19.27
CA ARG A 7 6.70 22.88 18.91
C ARG A 7 6.83 23.08 17.39
N ILE A 8 7.53 22.17 16.71
CA ILE A 8 7.64 22.20 15.25
C ILE A 8 6.29 21.85 14.60
N ALA A 9 5.60 20.83 15.12
CA ALA A 9 4.29 20.41 14.63
C ALA A 9 3.25 21.53 14.75
N LEU A 10 3.11 22.15 15.93
CA LEU A 10 2.20 23.29 16.14
C LEU A 10 2.50 24.43 15.17
N ARG A 11 3.77 24.81 15.02
CA ARG A 11 4.14 25.90 14.10
C ARG A 11 3.75 25.58 12.65
N ARG A 12 3.88 24.33 12.21
CA ARG A 12 3.46 23.91 10.85
C ARG A 12 1.94 23.93 10.69
N ILE A 13 1.20 23.55 11.73
CA ILE A 13 -0.26 23.63 11.75
C ILE A 13 -0.70 25.10 11.62
N ASP A 14 -0.11 26.00 12.40
CA ASP A 14 -0.42 27.44 12.34
C ASP A 14 -0.13 28.05 10.96
N GLU A 15 1.02 27.69 10.37
CA GLU A 15 1.38 28.13 9.01
C GLU A 15 0.38 27.62 7.95
N ALA A 16 -0.07 26.37 8.05
CA ALA A 16 -1.06 25.80 7.14
C ALA A 16 -2.44 26.44 7.32
N ALA A 17 -2.84 26.71 8.58
CA ALA A 17 -4.08 27.40 8.91
C ALA A 17 -4.11 28.81 8.33
N ALA A 18 -3.03 29.58 8.50
CA ALA A 18 -2.91 30.94 7.96
C ALA A 18 -2.99 30.99 6.43
N ARG A 19 -2.61 29.89 5.74
CA ARG A 19 -2.71 29.74 4.29
C ARG A 19 -4.07 29.21 3.82
N GLY A 20 -5.02 28.99 4.74
CA GLY A 20 -6.33 28.41 4.43
C GLY A 20 -6.29 26.93 4.02
N GLN A 21 -5.14 26.25 4.16
CA GLN A 21 -4.95 24.87 3.71
C GLN A 21 -5.71 23.84 4.56
N LEU A 22 -6.22 24.27 5.71
CA LEU A 22 -7.03 23.44 6.62
C LEU A 22 -8.54 23.61 6.41
N SER A 23 -8.95 24.30 5.34
CA SER A 23 -10.35 24.55 4.97
C SER A 23 -10.64 24.10 3.53
N GLY A 24 -11.89 23.75 3.24
CA GLY A 24 -12.30 23.15 1.96
C GLY A 24 -11.81 21.71 1.77
N LEU A 25 -11.50 20.99 2.86
CA LEU A 25 -10.92 19.65 2.77
C LEU A 25 -11.94 18.63 2.25
N ARG A 26 -11.44 17.62 1.54
CA ARG A 26 -12.28 16.52 1.06
C ARG A 26 -12.91 15.79 2.25
N GLY A 27 -14.21 15.99 2.45
CA GLY A 27 -14.97 15.39 3.55
C GLY A 27 -15.23 16.32 4.73
N GLU A 28 -14.85 17.60 4.65
CA GLU A 28 -15.20 18.60 5.65
C GLU A 28 -16.72 18.69 5.84
N GLY A 29 -17.17 18.71 7.10
CA GLY A 29 -18.58 18.73 7.47
C GLY A 29 -19.36 17.43 7.22
N LYS A 30 -18.73 16.39 6.65
CA LYS A 30 -19.37 15.09 6.43
C LYS A 30 -19.19 14.17 7.64
N PRO A 31 -20.15 13.27 7.93
CA PRO A 31 -19.97 12.25 8.95
C PRO A 31 -18.71 11.44 8.70
N ILE A 32 -17.96 11.18 9.76
CA ILE A 32 -16.77 10.32 9.68
C ILE A 32 -17.24 8.90 9.37
N ASP A 33 -16.61 8.31 8.36
CA ASP A 33 -16.81 6.92 8.01
C ASP A 33 -16.38 6.02 9.17
N ARG A 34 -17.33 5.24 9.71
CA ARG A 34 -17.09 4.42 10.91
C ARG A 34 -16.12 3.29 10.66
N ASP A 35 -16.01 2.84 9.41
CA ASP A 35 -15.04 1.80 9.06
C ASP A 35 -13.62 2.37 9.10
N ARG A 36 -13.44 3.66 8.78
CA ARG A 36 -12.16 4.36 8.90
C ARG A 36 -11.70 4.56 10.34
N LEU A 37 -12.61 4.59 11.30
CA LEU A 37 -12.25 4.67 12.71
C LEU A 37 -11.56 3.39 13.21
N ARG A 38 -11.64 2.30 12.44
CA ARG A 38 -10.98 1.02 12.74
C ARG A 38 -9.65 0.86 11.99
N GLU A 39 -9.28 1.81 11.13
CA GLU A 39 -8.01 1.78 10.41
C GLU A 39 -6.84 1.88 11.38
N THR A 40 -5.85 1.02 11.17
CA THR A 40 -4.55 1.15 11.81
C THR A 40 -3.75 2.27 11.15
N SER A 41 -2.69 2.75 11.81
CA SER A 41 -1.76 3.72 11.23
C SER A 41 -1.17 3.23 9.89
N GLU A 42 -1.04 1.91 9.74
CA GLU A 42 -0.58 1.30 8.50
C GLU A 42 -1.62 1.37 7.38
N ASP A 43 -2.88 1.04 7.67
CA ASP A 43 -3.97 1.14 6.69
C ASP A 43 -4.07 2.57 6.13
N VAL A 44 -3.92 3.57 7.01
CA VAL A 44 -3.85 4.98 6.63
C VAL A 44 -2.67 5.26 5.71
N MET A 45 -1.47 4.78 6.06
CA MET A 45 -0.26 4.95 5.25
C MET A 45 -0.41 4.30 3.87
N TYR A 46 -0.96 3.08 3.80
CA TYR A 46 -1.18 2.37 2.52
C TYR A 46 -2.20 3.06 1.64
N ARG A 47 -3.29 3.57 2.23
CA ARG A 47 -4.23 4.41 1.48
C ARG A 47 -3.55 5.66 0.95
N MET A 48 -2.75 6.36 1.75
CA MET A 48 -2.00 7.54 1.30
C MET A 48 -1.03 7.20 0.17
N MET A 49 -0.34 6.07 0.25
CA MET A 49 0.51 5.55 -0.82
C MET A 49 -0.29 5.24 -2.08
N SER A 50 -1.43 4.56 -1.96
CA SER A 50 -2.30 4.24 -3.09
C SER A 50 -2.90 5.49 -3.73
N ASP A 51 -3.32 6.47 -2.95
CA ASP A 51 -3.83 7.76 -3.42
C ASP A 51 -2.74 8.54 -4.17
N ALA A 52 -1.47 8.33 -3.81
CA ALA A 52 -0.30 8.89 -4.49
C ALA A 52 0.17 8.05 -5.71
N GLY A 53 -0.56 6.98 -6.07
CA GLY A 53 -0.24 6.10 -7.20
C GLY A 53 0.86 5.06 -6.92
N PHE A 54 1.25 4.86 -5.65
CA PHE A 54 2.22 3.85 -5.26
C PHE A 54 1.54 2.50 -5.07
N LEU A 55 1.96 1.49 -5.85
CA LEU A 55 1.42 0.13 -5.78
C LEU A 55 2.29 -0.73 -4.85
N PRO A 56 1.72 -1.32 -3.78
CA PRO A 56 2.43 -2.29 -2.95
C PRO A 56 3.09 -3.40 -3.77
N PRO A 57 4.33 -3.80 -3.44
CA PRO A 57 5.12 -4.76 -4.24
C PRO A 57 4.40 -6.10 -4.45
N GLU A 58 3.59 -6.55 -3.49
CA GLU A 58 2.76 -7.74 -3.58
C GLU A 58 1.69 -7.67 -4.70
N LEU A 59 1.14 -6.48 -4.97
CA LEU A 59 0.10 -6.27 -5.97
C LEU A 59 0.72 -6.19 -7.35
N GLN A 60 1.93 -5.64 -7.46
CA GLN A 60 2.72 -5.74 -8.67
C GLN A 60 3.08 -7.20 -8.99
N MET A 61 3.56 -7.96 -7.99
CA MET A 61 3.84 -9.39 -8.17
C MET A 61 2.59 -10.20 -8.54
N ALA A 62 1.41 -9.85 -8.01
CA ALA A 62 0.15 -10.49 -8.40
C ALA A 62 -0.18 -10.29 -9.88
N LYS A 63 -0.02 -9.06 -10.40
CA LYS A 63 -0.19 -8.75 -11.82
C LYS A 63 0.81 -9.51 -12.70
N ASP A 64 2.08 -9.56 -12.26
CA ASP A 64 3.14 -10.26 -13.00
C ASP A 64 2.88 -11.78 -13.07
N ILE A 65 2.35 -12.37 -11.99
CA ILE A 65 1.95 -13.79 -11.95
C ILE A 65 0.81 -14.05 -12.94
N GLU A 66 -0.21 -13.18 -12.97
CA GLU A 66 -1.34 -13.31 -13.88
C GLU A 66 -0.90 -13.22 -15.34
N ALA A 67 -0.06 -12.24 -15.67
CA ALA A 67 0.52 -12.12 -17.02
C ALA A 67 1.33 -13.37 -17.42
N LYS A 68 2.14 -13.92 -16.50
CA LYS A 68 2.90 -15.15 -16.76
C LYS A 68 2.02 -16.38 -16.91
N ARG A 69 0.90 -16.48 -16.19
CA ARG A 69 -0.08 -17.56 -16.37
C ARG A 69 -0.75 -17.48 -17.74
N ALA A 70 -1.12 -16.28 -18.19
CA ALA A 70 -1.68 -16.08 -19.53
C ALA A 70 -0.70 -16.49 -20.65
N VAL A 71 0.61 -16.28 -20.45
CA VAL A 71 1.65 -16.76 -21.36
C VAL A 71 1.83 -18.27 -21.28
N LEU A 72 1.74 -18.87 -20.08
CA LEU A 72 1.86 -20.31 -19.87
C LEU A 72 0.80 -21.10 -20.64
N ASP A 73 -0.42 -20.56 -20.74
CA ASP A 73 -1.52 -21.17 -21.49
C ASP A 73 -1.30 -21.22 -23.00
N GLN A 74 -0.35 -20.42 -23.51
CA GLN A 74 -0.01 -20.31 -24.94
C GLN A 74 1.26 -21.07 -25.33
N ILE A 75 1.98 -21.65 -24.37
CA ILE A 75 3.23 -22.38 -24.61
C ILE A 75 2.93 -23.87 -24.84
N GLU A 76 3.36 -24.37 -25.99
CA GLU A 76 3.28 -25.78 -26.38
C GLU A 76 4.56 -26.57 -26.04
N ASP A 77 5.71 -25.90 -25.93
CA ASP A 77 6.98 -26.55 -25.54
C ASP A 77 7.01 -26.85 -24.03
N GLU A 78 7.14 -28.13 -23.70
CA GLU A 78 7.11 -28.62 -22.32
C GLU A 78 8.31 -28.11 -21.49
N ALA A 79 9.48 -27.92 -22.13
CA ALA A 79 10.66 -27.40 -21.44
C ALA A 79 10.48 -25.93 -21.05
N GLU A 80 9.96 -25.11 -21.97
CA GLU A 80 9.64 -23.70 -21.71
C GLU A 80 8.48 -23.53 -20.73
N ARG A 81 7.46 -24.40 -20.81
CA ARG A 81 6.35 -24.49 -19.85
C ARG A 81 6.85 -24.75 -18.43
N THR A 82 7.70 -25.76 -18.26
CA THR A 82 8.31 -26.09 -16.96
C THR A 82 9.14 -24.93 -16.41
N ARG A 83 9.89 -24.23 -17.26
CA ARG A 83 10.70 -23.07 -16.86
C ARG A 83 9.81 -21.92 -16.37
N LEU A 84 8.71 -21.64 -17.07
CA LEU A 84 7.80 -20.57 -16.71
C LEU A 84 7.01 -20.89 -15.43
N GLN A 85 6.61 -22.14 -15.22
CA GLN A 85 6.01 -22.60 -13.96
C GLN A 85 6.94 -22.39 -12.76
N LYS A 86 8.24 -22.69 -12.89
CA LYS A 86 9.22 -22.41 -11.82
C LYS A 86 9.33 -20.92 -11.51
N GLN A 87 9.26 -20.05 -12.51
CA GLN A 87 9.27 -18.61 -12.30
C GLN A 87 8.01 -18.13 -11.58
N ILE A 88 6.84 -18.67 -11.96
CA ILE A 88 5.56 -18.36 -11.30
C ILE A 88 5.63 -18.79 -9.83
N ALA A 89 6.08 -20.01 -9.54
CA ALA A 89 6.21 -20.50 -8.16
C ALA A 89 7.16 -19.64 -7.31
N LEU A 90 8.28 -19.19 -7.88
CA LEU A 90 9.20 -18.28 -7.20
C LEU A 90 8.56 -16.91 -6.90
N LEU A 91 7.78 -16.38 -7.85
CA LEU A 91 7.05 -15.11 -7.66
C LEU A 91 5.95 -15.24 -6.61
N GLU A 92 5.22 -16.37 -6.59
CA GLU A 92 4.21 -16.67 -5.58
C GLU A 92 4.82 -16.72 -4.17
N LEU A 93 5.99 -17.35 -4.03
CA LEU A 93 6.73 -17.38 -2.77
C LEU A 93 7.12 -15.97 -2.31
N LYS A 94 7.71 -15.17 -3.21
CA LYS A 94 8.10 -13.78 -2.90
C LYS A 94 6.90 -12.91 -2.51
N ARG A 95 5.77 -13.08 -3.20
CA ARG A 95 4.51 -12.40 -2.87
C ARG A 95 4.00 -12.79 -1.48
N GLY A 96 4.07 -14.09 -1.14
CA GLY A 96 3.72 -14.60 0.18
C GLY A 96 4.58 -13.99 1.29
N MET A 97 5.90 -13.94 1.08
CA MET A 97 6.84 -13.33 2.03
C MET A 97 6.56 -11.84 2.23
N ALA A 98 6.33 -11.08 1.16
CA ALA A 98 5.96 -9.67 1.25
C ALA A 98 4.64 -9.48 2.02
N ALA A 99 3.67 -10.37 1.81
CA ALA A 99 2.39 -10.33 2.51
C ALA A 99 2.48 -10.70 4.00
N ASP A 100 3.33 -11.67 4.36
CA ASP A 100 3.57 -12.06 5.75
C ASP A 100 4.38 -11.00 6.49
N GLN A 101 5.37 -10.40 5.82
CA GLN A 101 6.10 -9.25 6.33
C GLN A 101 5.14 -8.11 6.66
N ARG A 102 4.19 -7.80 5.76
CA ARG A 102 3.10 -6.84 6.02
C ARG A 102 2.30 -7.20 7.27
N ARG A 103 1.82 -8.44 7.40
CA ARG A 103 1.03 -8.86 8.58
C ARG A 103 1.81 -8.74 9.89
N ARG A 104 3.11 -9.04 9.86
CA ARG A 104 3.97 -8.95 11.05
C ARG A 104 4.20 -7.51 11.50
N PHE A 105 4.37 -6.57 10.57
CA PHE A 105 4.46 -5.15 10.91
C PHE A 105 3.11 -4.60 11.41
N ALA A 106 2.00 -4.99 10.77
CA ALA A 106 0.65 -4.58 11.17
C ALA A 106 0.21 -5.07 12.57
N SER A 107 0.87 -6.09 13.11
CA SER A 107 0.52 -6.73 14.38
C SER A 107 1.44 -6.33 15.55
N GLY A 108 2.43 -5.45 15.32
CA GLY A 108 3.41 -5.00 16.32
C GLY A 108 3.25 -3.52 16.65
#